data_AF-A0A4R8L4C4-F1
#
_entry.id   AF-A0A4R8L4C4-F1
#
_cell.length_a   1.000
_cell.length_b   1.000
_cell.length_c   1.000
_cell.angle_alpha   90.00
_cell.angle_beta   90.00
_cell.angle_gamma   90.00
#
_symmetry.space_group_name_H-M   'P 1'
#
loop_
_entity.id
_entity.type
_entity.pdbx_description
1 polymer ?
#
loop_
_entity_poly.entity_id
_entity_poly.type
_entity_poly.pdbx_seq_one_letter_code
_entity_poly.pdbx_strand_id
1 'polypeptide(L)'
;MHLPAPPGDTQILDIIDAWIADLARGDYACAHARTAHDAYYGWTPALLRAVIEGYGSPEPYADGTVYRVTPAAEASGTRQERCVERPASQDGGAELAEARHSLPLNGVWSDLTATFRVESTALGARLVLQEIHVF
;
A
#
# COMPACT_ATOMS: atom_id res chain seq x y z
N MET A 1 4.36 -6.37 11.25
CA MET A 1 3.19 -7.23 11.56
C MET A 1 3.47 -8.64 11.06
N HIS A 2 2.91 -9.70 11.66
CA HIS A 2 3.02 -11.09 11.18
C HIS A 2 1.64 -11.62 10.81
N LEU A 3 1.51 -12.14 9.59
CA LEU A 3 0.34 -12.86 9.09
C LEU A 3 0.52 -14.38 9.31
N PRO A 4 -0.56 -15.16 9.55
CA PRO A 4 -0.47 -16.61 9.52
C PRO A 4 -0.07 -17.13 8.13
N ALA A 5 0.50 -18.34 8.05
CA ALA A 5 0.88 -18.97 6.79
C ALA A 5 -0.02 -20.17 6.42
N PRO A 6 -0.62 -20.21 5.22
CA PRO A 6 -0.70 -19.11 4.25
C PRO A 6 -1.76 -18.06 4.67
N PRO A 7 -1.51 -16.76 4.44
CA PRO A 7 -2.53 -15.74 4.72
C PRO A 7 -3.65 -15.82 3.70
N GLY A 8 -4.90 -15.65 4.14
CA GLY A 8 -6.05 -15.49 3.24
C GLY A 8 -6.11 -14.10 2.61
N ASP A 9 -6.75 -13.98 1.45
CA ASP A 9 -6.84 -12.70 0.70
C ASP A 9 -7.52 -11.61 1.52
N THR A 10 -8.59 -11.94 2.25
CA THR A 10 -9.26 -11.01 3.17
C THR A 10 -8.31 -10.47 4.23
N GLN A 11 -7.43 -11.30 4.78
CA GLN A 11 -6.48 -10.85 5.81
C GLN A 11 -5.43 -9.89 5.25
N ILE A 12 -4.97 -10.13 4.01
CA ILE A 12 -4.05 -9.24 3.31
C ILE A 12 -4.73 -7.89 3.08
N LEU A 13 -5.96 -7.92 2.56
CA LEU A 13 -6.72 -6.72 2.26
C LEU A 13 -7.10 -5.94 3.53
N ASP A 14 -7.43 -6.60 4.63
CA ASP A 14 -7.73 -5.95 5.92
C ASP A 14 -6.51 -5.19 6.47
N ILE A 15 -5.30 -5.72 6.29
CA ILE A 15 -4.06 -5.01 6.66
C ILE A 15 -3.85 -3.79 5.79
N ILE A 16 -4.10 -3.91 4.48
CA ILE A 16 -3.99 -2.78 3.54
C ILE A 16 -5.04 -1.72 3.88
N ASP A 17 -6.28 -2.11 4.19
CA ASP A 17 -7.34 -1.20 4.61
C ASP A 17 -6.95 -0.47 5.91
N ALA A 18 -6.33 -1.16 6.88
CA ALA A 18 -5.79 -0.54 8.09
C ALA A 18 -4.60 0.40 7.82
N TRP A 19 -3.75 0.08 6.85
CA TRP A 19 -2.66 0.94 6.40
C TRP A 19 -3.21 2.22 5.73
N ILE A 20 -4.21 2.11 4.87
CA ILE A 20 -4.92 3.26 4.27
C ILE A 20 -5.56 4.13 5.36
N ALA A 21 -6.14 3.51 6.40
CA ALA A 21 -6.73 4.24 7.51
C ALA A 21 -5.70 5.04 8.34
N ASP A 22 -4.44 4.59 8.45
CA ASP A 22 -3.38 5.41 9.03
C ASP A 22 -3.03 6.61 8.16
N LEU A 23 -2.89 6.38 6.84
CA LEU A 23 -2.59 7.44 5.89
C LEU A 23 -3.67 8.51 5.89
N ALA A 24 -4.94 8.11 5.97
CA ALA A 24 -6.08 9.02 6.05
C ALA A 24 -6.05 9.91 7.31
N ARG A 25 -5.43 9.43 8.40
CA ARG A 25 -5.17 10.20 9.62
C ARG A 25 -3.90 11.06 9.54
N GLY A 26 -3.13 10.96 8.46
CA GLY A 26 -1.81 11.57 8.33
C GLY A 26 -0.73 10.88 9.19
N ASP A 27 -1.01 9.67 9.70
CA ASP A 27 -0.10 8.93 10.56
C ASP A 27 0.84 8.03 9.74
N TYR A 28 1.74 8.69 9.00
CA TYR A 28 2.70 8.00 8.14
C TYR A 28 3.68 7.11 8.91
N ALA A 29 3.88 7.37 10.20
CA ALA A 29 4.72 6.54 11.06
C ALA A 29 4.03 5.20 11.37
N CYS A 30 2.76 5.22 11.74
CA CYS A 30 1.99 3.98 11.92
C CYS A 30 1.83 3.24 10.59
N ALA A 31 1.54 3.94 9.50
CA ALA A 31 1.44 3.32 8.17
C ALA A 31 2.74 2.61 7.81
N HIS A 32 3.89 3.29 7.94
CA HIS A 32 5.20 2.70 7.71
C HIS A 32 5.44 1.47 8.59
N ALA A 33 5.08 1.50 9.88
CA ALA A 33 5.28 0.38 10.80
C ALA A 33 4.39 -0.86 10.51
N ARG A 34 3.28 -0.71 9.76
CA ARG A 34 2.41 -1.85 9.42
C ARG A 34 3.02 -2.74 8.35
N THR A 35 3.78 -2.18 7.42
CA THR A 35 4.42 -2.92 6.32
C THR A 35 5.89 -3.17 6.62
N ALA A 36 6.44 -4.21 6.02
CA ALA A 36 7.88 -4.36 5.87
C ALA A 36 8.36 -3.53 4.67
N HIS A 37 9.67 -3.28 4.62
CA HIS A 37 10.29 -2.44 3.60
C HIS A 37 11.59 -3.07 3.15
N ASP A 38 11.79 -3.13 1.83
CA ASP A 38 13.10 -3.45 1.27
C ASP A 38 13.98 -2.19 1.28
N ALA A 39 15.25 -2.37 1.64
CA ALA A 39 16.23 -1.28 1.66
C ALA A 39 16.41 -0.62 0.28
N TYR A 40 16.19 -1.38 -0.80
CA TYR A 40 16.23 -0.89 -2.18
C TYR A 40 15.26 0.27 -2.42
N TYR A 41 14.02 0.19 -1.91
CA TYR A 41 13.01 1.24 -2.10
C TYR A 41 13.17 2.43 -1.15
N GLY A 42 13.91 2.25 -0.05
CA GLY A 42 14.21 3.35 0.87
C GLY A 42 12.99 3.99 1.53
N TRP A 43 11.87 3.26 1.65
CA TRP A 43 10.65 3.79 2.24
C TRP A 43 10.88 4.28 3.66
N THR A 44 10.51 5.54 3.90
CA THR A 44 10.45 6.19 5.20
C THR A 44 9.08 6.85 5.37
N PRO A 45 8.64 7.18 6.59
CA PRO A 45 7.41 7.95 6.79
C PRO A 45 7.39 9.28 6.00
N ALA A 46 8.55 9.95 5.90
CA ALA A 46 8.68 11.19 5.14
C ALA A 46 8.55 10.95 3.62
N LEU A 47 9.15 9.88 3.10
CA LEU A 47 9.04 9.54 1.68
C LEU A 47 7.61 9.11 1.31
N LEU A 48 6.97 8.29 2.15
CA LEU A 48 5.56 7.91 1.98
C LEU A 48 4.67 9.15 1.87
N ARG A 49 4.86 10.11 2.77
CA ARG A 49 4.14 11.37 2.74
C ARG A 49 4.39 12.12 1.44
N ALA A 50 5.65 12.33 1.08
CA ALA A 50 6.02 13.10 -0.11
C ALA A 50 5.43 12.48 -1.38
N VAL A 51 5.56 11.15 -1.55
CA VAL A 51 5.03 10.42 -2.71
C VAL A 51 3.51 10.53 -2.80
N ILE A 52 2.80 10.42 -1.68
CA ILE A 52 1.34 10.58 -1.68
C ILE A 52 0.97 12.03 -1.99
N GLU A 53 1.60 13.00 -1.33
CA GLU A 53 1.33 14.43 -1.52
C GLU A 53 1.61 14.89 -2.95
N GLY A 54 2.57 14.28 -3.65
CA GLY A 54 2.92 14.50 -5.05
C GLY A 54 2.38 13.45 -6.02
N TYR A 55 1.32 12.72 -5.66
CA TYR A 55 0.59 11.80 -6.57
C TYR A 55 1.48 10.75 -7.26
N GLY A 56 2.29 10.04 -6.48
CA GLY A 56 3.24 9.03 -7.00
C GLY A 56 4.63 9.56 -7.28
N SER A 57 4.86 10.88 -7.15
CA SER A 57 6.17 11.53 -7.19
C SER A 57 6.47 12.20 -5.84
N PRO A 58 7.72 12.11 -5.32
CA PRO A 58 8.10 12.82 -4.09
C PRO A 58 8.29 14.33 -4.32
N GLU A 59 8.36 14.79 -5.56
CA GLU A 59 8.49 16.19 -5.91
C GLU A 59 7.15 16.92 -5.73
N PRO A 60 7.14 18.10 -5.09
CA PRO A 60 5.93 18.89 -4.98
C PRO A 60 5.51 19.45 -6.35
N TYR A 61 4.20 19.53 -6.60
CA TYR A 61 3.66 20.18 -7.78
C TYR A 61 3.99 21.68 -7.78
N ALA A 62 4.32 22.22 -8.97
CA ALA A 62 4.65 23.63 -9.14
C ALA A 62 3.48 24.58 -8.82
N ASP A 63 2.24 24.10 -8.94
CA ASP A 63 1.02 24.84 -8.63
C ASP A 63 0.62 24.77 -7.15
N GLY A 64 1.39 24.05 -6.32
CA GLY A 64 1.12 23.87 -4.89
C GLY A 64 0.03 22.86 -4.56
N THR A 65 -0.44 22.06 -5.52
CA THR A 65 -1.37 20.96 -5.26
C THR A 65 -0.77 19.95 -4.29
N VAL A 66 -1.58 19.54 -3.31
CA VAL A 66 -1.20 18.54 -2.30
C VAL A 66 -2.32 17.52 -2.18
N TYR A 67 -1.98 16.24 -2.39
CA TYR A 67 -2.92 15.14 -2.24
C TYR A 67 -2.88 14.55 -0.84
N ARG A 68 -4.06 14.20 -0.31
CA ARG A 68 -4.21 13.54 0.99
C ARG A 68 -5.11 12.33 0.87
N VAL A 69 -4.71 11.26 1.55
CA VAL A 69 -5.56 10.07 1.64
C VAL A 69 -6.85 10.43 2.36
N THR A 70 -7.97 10.03 1.77
CA THR A 70 -9.31 10.18 2.34
C THR A 70 -9.75 8.85 2.94
N PRO A 71 -10.49 8.80 4.06
CA PRO A 71 -11.07 7.55 4.52
C PRO A 71 -11.86 6.86 3.39
N ALA A 72 -11.65 5.56 3.19
CA ALA A 72 -12.23 4.83 2.06
C ALA A 72 -13.78 4.91 1.99
N ALA A 73 -14.45 5.06 3.14
CA ALA A 73 -15.89 5.22 3.24
C ALA A 73 -16.41 6.61 2.81
N GLU A 74 -15.52 7.61 2.77
CA GLU A 74 -15.84 9.00 2.40
C GLU A 74 -15.47 9.31 0.94
N ALA A 75 -14.73 8.41 0.28
CA ALA A 75 -14.33 8.58 -1.11
C ALA A 75 -15.46 8.23 -2.07
N SER A 76 -15.72 9.14 -3.01
CA SER A 76 -16.67 8.98 -4.09
C SER A 76 -16.01 8.39 -5.36
N GLY A 77 -16.82 7.99 -6.33
CA GLY A 77 -16.35 7.36 -7.57
C GLY A 77 -16.10 5.86 -7.45
N THR A 78 -15.49 5.27 -8.49
CA THR A 78 -15.24 3.83 -8.57
C THR A 78 -13.81 3.52 -8.13
N ARG A 79 -13.65 2.58 -7.19
CA ARG A 79 -12.34 2.02 -6.83
C ARG A 79 -11.80 1.22 -8.02
N GLN A 80 -10.60 1.55 -8.48
CA GLN A 80 -10.00 0.90 -9.65
C GLN A 80 -9.36 -0.43 -9.25
N GLU A 81 -8.46 -0.42 -8.25
CA GLU A 81 -7.73 -1.59 -7.80
C GLU A 81 -8.06 -1.97 -6.36
N ARG A 82 -8.31 -3.28 -6.16
CA ARG A 82 -8.37 -3.97 -4.87
C ARG A 82 -8.28 -5.47 -5.13
N CYS A 83 -7.07 -5.97 -5.32
CA CYS A 83 -6.86 -7.37 -5.69
C CYS A 83 -5.68 -8.00 -4.95
N VAL A 84 -5.72 -9.33 -4.87
CA VAL A 84 -4.62 -10.18 -4.43
C VAL A 84 -4.42 -11.22 -5.52
N GLU A 85 -3.23 -11.27 -6.08
CA GLU A 85 -2.85 -12.21 -7.12
C GLU A 85 -1.81 -13.18 -6.59
N ARG A 86 -1.96 -14.46 -6.92
CA ARG A 86 -1.08 -15.53 -6.46
C ARG A 86 -0.39 -16.16 -7.67
N PRO A 87 0.93 -16.43 -7.59
CA PRO A 87 1.64 -17.06 -8.68
C PRO A 87 1.06 -18.46 -8.96
N ALA A 88 0.98 -18.82 -10.24
CA ALA A 88 0.43 -20.11 -10.68
C ALA A 88 1.33 -21.30 -10.27
N SER A 89 2.64 -21.09 -10.15
CA SER A 89 3.60 -22.04 -9.60
C SER A 89 4.32 -21.45 -8.39
N GLN A 90 4.35 -22.18 -7.28
CA GLN A 90 5.25 -21.90 -6.16
C GLN A 90 6.61 -22.54 -6.46
N ASP A 91 7.39 -21.95 -7.38
CA ASP A 91 8.73 -22.45 -7.70
C ASP A 91 9.76 -22.08 -6.61
N GLY A 92 9.50 -22.51 -5.38
CA GLY A 92 10.38 -22.35 -4.22
C GLY A 92 10.70 -20.90 -3.81
N GLY A 93 10.07 -19.91 -4.44
CA GLY A 93 10.23 -18.50 -4.14
C GLY A 93 9.60 -18.11 -2.81
N ALA A 94 10.16 -17.07 -2.17
CA ALA A 94 9.61 -16.53 -0.92
C ALA A 94 8.28 -15.79 -1.11
N GLU A 95 7.92 -15.43 -2.35
CA GLU A 95 6.72 -14.68 -2.71
C GLU A 95 5.47 -15.57 -2.72
N LEU A 96 4.47 -15.17 -1.94
CA LEU A 96 3.20 -15.88 -1.77
C LEU A 96 2.06 -15.26 -2.57
N ALA A 97 2.10 -13.93 -2.75
CA ALA A 97 1.10 -13.15 -3.47
C ALA A 97 1.63 -11.73 -3.76
N GLU A 98 1.02 -11.07 -4.73
CA GLU A 98 1.06 -9.62 -4.91
C GLU A 98 -0.31 -9.04 -4.56
N ALA A 99 -0.35 -7.91 -3.89
CA ALA A 99 -1.59 -7.19 -3.59
C ALA A 99 -1.51 -5.76 -4.09
N ARG A 100 -2.58 -5.30 -4.74
CA ARG A 100 -2.69 -3.96 -5.30
C ARG A 100 -3.94 -3.28 -4.79
N HIS A 101 -3.81 -2.00 -4.43
CA HIS A 101 -4.93 -1.23 -3.91
C HIS A 101 -4.82 0.25 -4.30
N SER A 102 -5.87 0.78 -4.95
CA SER A 102 -5.96 2.21 -5.26
C SER A 102 -6.09 3.03 -3.98
N LEU A 103 -5.51 4.22 -3.97
CA LEU A 103 -5.61 5.16 -2.86
C LEU A 103 -6.80 6.11 -3.08
N PRO A 104 -7.70 6.25 -2.10
CA PRO A 104 -8.67 7.34 -2.11
C PRO A 104 -7.96 8.66 -1.77
N LEU A 105 -8.01 9.65 -2.67
CA LEU A 105 -7.33 10.94 -2.51
C LEU A 105 -8.33 12.09 -2.63
N ASN A 106 -8.25 13.06 -1.73
CA ASN A 106 -9.03 14.31 -1.77
C ASN A 106 -10.55 14.13 -2.08
N GLY A 107 -11.19 13.12 -1.48
CA GLY A 107 -12.62 12.85 -1.64
C GLY A 107 -13.01 11.92 -2.79
N VAL A 108 -12.05 11.42 -3.58
CA VAL A 108 -12.32 10.54 -4.73
C VAL A 108 -11.40 9.31 -4.75
N TRP A 109 -11.87 8.20 -5.31
CA TRP A 109 -10.98 7.10 -5.71
C TRP A 109 -10.08 7.56 -6.85
N SER A 110 -8.77 7.39 -6.69
CA SER A 110 -7.75 7.75 -7.68
C SER A 110 -7.16 6.52 -8.38
N ASP A 111 -6.38 6.74 -9.44
CA ASP A 111 -5.56 5.71 -10.08
C ASP A 111 -4.21 5.48 -9.36
N LEU A 112 -3.87 6.31 -8.37
CA LEU A 112 -2.66 6.12 -7.57
C LEU A 112 -2.77 4.81 -6.78
N THR A 113 -1.92 3.85 -7.12
CA THR A 113 -2.02 2.47 -6.64
C THR A 113 -0.81 2.12 -5.80
N ALA A 114 -1.06 1.54 -4.63
CA ALA A 114 -0.02 0.95 -3.79
C ALA A 114 0.10 -0.55 -4.09
N THR A 115 1.31 -0.98 -4.40
CA THR A 115 1.63 -2.39 -4.69
C THR A 115 2.44 -2.98 -3.54
N PHE A 116 2.03 -4.17 -3.10
CA PHE A 116 2.65 -4.89 -2.00
C PHE A 116 2.99 -6.31 -2.43
N ARG A 117 4.17 -6.78 -2.01
CA ARG A 117 4.51 -8.20 -2.05
C ARG A 117 4.15 -8.85 -0.73
N VAL A 118 3.56 -10.03 -0.78
CA VAL A 118 3.38 -10.90 0.39
C VAL A 118 4.48 -11.94 0.39
N GLU A 119 5.35 -11.89 1.38
CA GLU A 119 6.50 -12.79 1.49
C GLU A 119 6.34 -13.74 2.67
N SER A 120 6.72 -15.00 2.46
CA SER A 120 6.86 -15.99 3.51
C SER A 120 8.01 -15.64 4.46
N THR A 121 7.83 -16.00 5.73
CA THR A 121 8.81 -15.85 6.81
C THR A 121 8.77 -17.12 7.67
N ALA A 122 9.77 -17.33 8.52
CA ALA A 122 9.78 -18.47 9.44
C ALA A 122 8.58 -18.52 10.40
N LEU A 123 7.93 -17.37 10.66
CA LEU A 123 6.81 -17.24 11.60
C LEU A 123 5.45 -17.02 10.91
N GLY A 124 5.39 -17.05 9.58
CA GLY A 124 4.17 -16.71 8.85
C GLY A 124 4.45 -15.97 7.54
N ALA A 125 3.80 -14.83 7.35
CA ALA A 125 4.03 -13.95 6.20
C ALA A 125 4.15 -12.46 6.61
N ARG A 126 4.75 -11.66 5.73
CA ARG A 126 4.86 -10.20 5.85
C ARG A 126 4.39 -9.52 4.57
N LEU A 127 3.81 -8.34 4.73
CA LEU A 127 3.42 -7.46 3.63
C LEU A 127 4.52 -6.43 3.40
N VAL A 128 5.17 -6.44 2.24
CA VAL A 128 6.29 -5.56 1.88
C VAL A 128 5.80 -4.52 0.88
N LEU A 129 5.84 -3.24 1.23
CA LEU A 129 5.51 -2.16 0.28
C LEU A 129 6.59 -2.09 -0.80
N GLN A 130 6.19 -2.19 -2.07
CA GLN A 130 7.09 -2.05 -3.21
C GLN A 130 7.06 -0.61 -3.72
N GLU A 131 5.89 -0.17 -4.19
CA GLU A 131 5.73 1.08 -4.93
C GLU A 131 4.36 1.73 -4.66
N ILE A 132 4.29 3.04 -4.92
CA ILE A 132 3.06 3.82 -4.97
C ILE A 132 3.13 4.63 -6.27
N HIS A 133 2.38 4.24 -7.30
CA HIS A 133 2.52 4.82 -8.64
C HIS A 133 1.18 4.83 -9.41
N VAL A 134 1.14 5.54 -10.54
CA VAL A 134 0.02 5.59 -11.48
C VAL A 134 0.35 4.68 -12.66
N PHE A 135 -0.58 3.79 -13.04
CA PHE A 135 -0.41 2.85 -14.16
C PHE A 135 -1.15 3.30 -15.42
#